data_AF-A0A0F7RD85-F1
#
_entry.id   AF-A0A0F7RD85-F1
#
_cell.length_a   1.000
_cell.length_b   1.000
_cell.length_c   1.000
_cell.angle_alpha   90.00
_cell.angle_beta   90.00
_cell.angle_gamma   90.00
#
_symmetry.space_group_name_H-M   'P 1'
#
loop_
_entity.id
_entity.type
_entity.pdbx_description
1 polymer ?
#
loop_
_entity_poly.entity_id
_entity_poly.type
_entity_poly.pdbx_seq_one_letter_code
_entity_poly.pdbx_strand_id
1 'polypeptide(L)'
;MRKFSEDYNNIIRNDFYEIPMIPTELQITSKKDSSHSTSFLVELHNIEDEITDDSVQLTPSDRFYILLNTQKTKISKIVYEGRDFFTLTVTLKALNLQQEPEIHNMFLEIDKRRAMNLLDFEIKAHSKEWKVTFKSDSSPSNLPITFTFEKRTGKL
;
A
#
# COMPACT_ATOMS: atom_id res chain seq x y z
N MET A 1 6.90 -8.97 8.35
CA MET A 1 7.55 -7.81 7.70
C MET A 1 8.48 -8.31 6.61
N ARG A 2 9.59 -9.01 6.92
CA ARG A 2 10.48 -9.62 5.91
C ARG A 2 9.72 -10.46 4.88
N LYS A 3 8.86 -11.37 5.34
CA LYS A 3 7.97 -12.16 4.48
C LYS A 3 7.08 -11.31 3.56
N PHE A 4 6.55 -10.18 4.04
CA PHE A 4 5.70 -9.30 3.21
C PHE A 4 6.52 -8.67 2.08
N SER A 5 7.71 -8.12 2.37
CA SER A 5 8.58 -7.55 1.35
C SER A 5 9.06 -8.60 0.34
N GLU A 6 9.39 -9.81 0.82
CA GLU A 6 9.75 -10.94 -0.04
C GLU A 6 8.57 -11.33 -0.96
N ASP A 7 7.37 -11.53 -0.40
CA ASP A 7 6.17 -11.86 -1.18
C ASP A 7 5.84 -10.75 -2.20
N TYR A 8 5.89 -9.47 -1.78
CA TYR A 8 5.65 -8.30 -2.63
C TYR A 8 6.64 -8.23 -3.81
N ASN A 9 7.93 -8.33 -3.53
CA ASN A 9 8.98 -8.31 -4.56
C ASN A 9 8.90 -9.50 -5.52
N ASN A 10 8.53 -10.67 -5.00
CA ASN A 10 8.32 -11.86 -5.84
C ASN A 10 7.16 -11.66 -6.82
N ILE A 11 6.11 -10.93 -6.44
CA ILE A 11 4.98 -10.62 -7.33
C ILE A 11 5.41 -9.65 -8.44
N ILE A 12 6.14 -8.58 -8.08
CA ILE A 12 6.59 -7.55 -9.03
C ILE A 12 7.46 -8.16 -10.13
N ARG A 13 8.44 -8.99 -9.74
CA ARG A 13 9.36 -9.66 -10.68
C ARG A 13 8.66 -10.53 -11.73
N ASN A 14 7.41 -10.93 -11.48
CA ASN A 14 6.67 -11.85 -12.33
C ASN A 14 5.54 -11.17 -13.13
N ASP A 15 4.88 -10.15 -12.57
CA ASP A 15 3.59 -9.66 -13.09
C ASP A 15 3.58 -8.17 -13.47
N PHE A 16 4.52 -7.33 -12.98
CA PHE A 16 4.39 -5.86 -13.09
C PHE A 16 5.76 -5.14 -13.15
N TYR A 17 6.38 -5.11 -14.33
CA TYR A 17 7.75 -4.60 -14.55
C TYR A 17 7.98 -3.11 -14.23
N GLU A 18 6.93 -2.30 -14.12
CA GLU A 18 7.02 -0.85 -13.85
C GLU A 18 6.83 -0.49 -12.37
N ILE A 19 6.61 -1.49 -11.49
CA ILE A 19 6.43 -1.25 -10.06
C ILE A 19 7.78 -1.40 -9.35
N PRO A 20 8.19 -0.43 -8.55
CA PRO A 20 9.44 -0.49 -7.83
C PRO A 20 9.48 -1.59 -6.76
N MET A 21 10.66 -2.21 -6.66
CA MET A 21 10.96 -3.18 -5.61
C MET A 21 11.16 -2.52 -4.25
N ILE A 22 10.77 -3.23 -3.19
CA ILE A 22 10.96 -2.84 -1.80
C ILE A 22 12.31 -3.38 -1.31
N PRO A 23 13.16 -2.60 -0.61
CA PRO A 23 14.35 -3.12 0.05
C PRO A 23 14.02 -4.29 0.99
N THR A 24 14.74 -5.39 0.88
CA THR A 24 14.61 -6.48 1.86
C THR A 24 15.21 -6.10 3.22
N GLU A 25 16.21 -5.21 3.22
CA GLU A 25 16.79 -4.58 4.40
C GLU A 25 15.97 -3.36 4.83
N LEU A 26 14.86 -3.63 5.51
CA LEU A 26 13.92 -2.61 5.94
C LEU A 26 14.42 -1.87 7.20
N GLN A 27 14.53 -0.53 7.09
CA GLN A 27 14.82 0.33 8.23
C GLN A 27 13.56 0.61 9.05
N ILE A 28 13.59 0.27 10.34
CA ILE A 28 12.51 0.58 11.27
C ILE A 28 12.80 1.94 11.93
N THR A 29 11.97 2.92 11.64
CA THR A 29 11.97 4.22 12.31
C THR A 29 10.87 4.27 13.38
N SER A 30 10.95 5.24 14.29
CA SER A 30 9.87 5.52 15.24
C SER A 30 9.44 6.97 15.12
N LYS A 31 8.12 7.19 15.17
CA LYS A 31 7.51 8.53 15.15
C LYS A 31 6.54 8.63 16.31
N LYS A 32 6.66 9.73 17.07
CA LYS A 32 5.65 10.09 18.06
C LYS A 32 4.59 10.94 17.39
N ASP A 33 3.33 10.60 17.60
CA ASP A 33 2.22 11.45 17.21
C ASP A 33 1.94 12.53 18.27
N SER A 34 0.95 13.39 18.01
CA SER A 34 0.52 14.45 18.93
C SER A 34 -0.03 13.93 20.27
N SER A 35 -0.38 12.65 20.35
CA SER A 35 -0.81 11.98 21.57
C SER A 35 0.36 11.36 22.36
N HIS A 36 1.61 11.56 21.92
CA HIS A 36 2.82 10.91 22.44
C HIS A 36 2.86 9.39 22.24
N SER A 37 1.92 8.84 21.46
CA SER A 37 1.94 7.42 21.10
C SER A 37 3.08 7.18 20.11
N THR A 38 3.92 6.20 20.41
CA THR A 38 5.05 5.84 19.54
C THR A 38 4.58 4.83 18.52
N SER A 39 4.56 5.23 17.25
CA SER A 39 4.39 4.34 16.12
C SER A 39 5.75 3.88 15.62
N PHE A 40 5.84 2.60 15.24
CA PHE A 40 7.01 2.05 14.56
C PHE A 40 6.69 1.92 13.09
N LEU A 41 7.46 2.61 12.27
CA LEU A 41 7.23 2.72 10.84
C LEU A 41 8.37 2.07 10.09
N VAL A 42 8.04 1.52 8.94
CA VAL A 42 9.00 1.16 7.92
C VAL A 42 8.61 1.96 6.69
N GLU A 43 9.46 2.89 6.28
CA GLU A 43 9.31 3.58 5.00
C GLU A 43 9.91 2.70 3.92
N LEU A 44 9.11 2.42 2.91
CA LEU A 44 9.49 1.63 1.75
C LEU A 44 9.83 2.65 0.66
N HIS A 45 11.12 2.90 0.51
CA HIS A 45 11.62 3.71 -0.59
C HIS A 45 11.96 2.79 -1.75
N ASN A 46 11.66 3.26 -2.96
CA ASN A 46 12.10 2.59 -4.18
C ASN A 46 13.63 2.67 -4.22
N ILE A 47 14.31 1.53 -4.46
CA ILE A 47 15.75 1.54 -4.68
C ILE A 47 15.98 2.02 -6.12
N GLU A 48 16.50 3.24 -6.28
CA GLU A 48 16.89 3.79 -7.59
C GLU A 48 17.96 2.90 -8.28
N ASP A 49 18.82 2.23 -7.49
CA ASP A 49 19.99 1.50 -7.98
C ASP A 49 19.72 0.09 -8.58
N GLU A 50 18.51 -0.47 -8.46
CA GLU A 50 18.19 -1.82 -8.99
C GLU A 50 17.26 -1.81 -10.21
N ILE A 51 16.74 -0.64 -10.62
CA ILE A 51 15.90 -0.50 -11.81
C ILE A 51 16.79 -0.11 -12.98
N THR A 52 17.15 -1.08 -13.82
CA THR A 52 18.02 -0.88 -15.00
C THR A 52 17.29 -0.32 -16.22
N ASP A 53 16.01 0.02 -16.09
CA ASP A 53 15.18 0.52 -17.18
C ASP A 53 14.91 2.01 -17.02
N ASP A 54 15.57 2.82 -17.85
CA ASP A 54 15.45 4.28 -17.88
C ASP A 54 14.02 4.78 -18.21
N SER A 55 13.10 3.90 -18.62
CA SER A 55 11.68 4.23 -18.84
C SER A 55 10.85 4.24 -17.55
N VAL A 56 11.33 3.60 -16.48
CA VAL A 56 10.66 3.56 -15.18
C VAL A 56 11.04 4.80 -14.39
N GLN A 57 10.33 5.90 -14.63
CA GLN A 57 10.46 7.10 -13.80
C GLN A 57 9.82 6.85 -12.43
N LEU A 58 10.64 6.57 -11.44
CA LEU A 58 10.21 6.58 -10.04
C LEU A 58 9.81 8.00 -9.66
N THR A 59 8.53 8.23 -9.35
CA THR A 59 8.09 9.51 -8.82
C THR A 59 8.61 9.65 -7.38
N PRO A 60 9.51 10.62 -7.09
CA PRO A 60 10.11 10.79 -5.75
C PRO A 60 9.12 11.15 -4.64
N SER A 61 7.84 11.32 -4.98
CA SER A 61 6.79 11.79 -4.09
C SER A 61 5.95 10.66 -3.49
N ASP A 62 5.98 9.46 -4.05
CA ASP A 62 5.16 8.34 -3.54
C ASP A 62 5.67 7.89 -2.17
N ARG A 63 4.74 7.73 -1.23
CA ARG A 63 5.04 7.33 0.14
C ARG A 63 4.36 6.03 0.42
N PHE A 64 5.16 5.00 0.65
CA PHE A 64 4.67 3.70 1.05
C PHE A 64 5.25 3.37 2.43
N TYR A 65 4.41 3.27 3.44
CA TYR A 65 4.86 2.97 4.80
C TYR A 65 4.03 1.90 5.49
N ILE A 66 4.71 1.08 6.29
CA ILE A 66 4.13 0.00 7.08
C ILE A 66 4.27 0.38 8.56
N LEU A 67 3.15 0.49 9.26
CA LEU A 67 3.12 0.61 10.71
C LEU A 67 3.15 -0.79 11.31
N LEU A 68 3.98 -0.96 12.33
CA LEU A 68 4.04 -2.15 13.14
C LEU A 68 3.24 -1.98 14.43
N ASN A 69 2.87 -3.09 15.05
CA ASN A 69 2.38 -3.07 16.42
C ASN A 69 3.47 -2.60 17.39
N THR A 70 3.09 -2.32 18.64
CA THR A 70 4.01 -1.85 19.70
C THR A 70 5.19 -2.80 19.95
N GLN A 71 5.00 -4.10 19.73
CA GLN A 71 6.04 -5.12 19.87
C GLN A 71 6.96 -5.23 18.64
N LYS A 72 6.69 -4.51 17.54
CA LYS A 72 7.41 -4.58 16.25
C LYS A 72 7.39 -5.96 15.60
N THR A 73 6.44 -6.81 15.96
CA THR A 73 6.36 -8.21 15.49
C THR A 73 5.36 -8.42 14.36
N LYS A 74 4.33 -7.56 14.24
CA LYS A 74 3.25 -7.71 13.26
C LYS A 74 2.92 -6.37 12.62
N ILE A 75 2.46 -6.42 11.37
CA ILE A 75 1.91 -5.27 10.67
C ILE A 75 0.59 -4.88 11.34
N SER A 76 0.46 -3.61 11.73
CA SER A 76 -0.77 -3.02 12.25
C SER A 76 -1.52 -2.24 11.19
N LYS A 77 -0.79 -1.51 10.35
CA LYS A 77 -1.35 -0.71 9.26
C LYS A 77 -0.37 -0.61 8.09
N ILE A 78 -0.90 -0.53 6.87
CA ILE A 78 -0.14 -0.23 5.66
C ILE A 78 -0.78 0.99 5.02
N VAL A 79 0.03 1.94 4.58
CA VAL A 79 -0.44 3.13 3.87
C VAL A 79 0.40 3.38 2.63
N TYR A 80 -0.28 3.77 1.58
CA TYR A 80 0.32 4.28 0.37
C TYR A 80 -0.34 5.61 0.01
N GLU A 81 0.47 6.60 -0.34
CA GLU A 81 0.08 7.90 -0.88
C GLU A 81 0.89 8.09 -2.17
N GLY A 82 0.26 8.10 -3.33
CA GLY A 82 0.99 8.09 -4.59
C GLY A 82 0.11 8.19 -5.83
N ARG A 83 0.68 7.79 -6.96
CA ARG A 83 0.01 7.83 -8.29
C ARG A 83 -0.24 6.45 -8.87
N ASP A 84 0.50 5.45 -8.42
CA ASP A 84 0.46 4.11 -8.97
C ASP A 84 -0.67 3.28 -8.36
N PHE A 85 -1.63 2.94 -9.20
CA PHE A 85 -2.71 2.04 -8.84
C PHE A 85 -2.24 0.59 -8.67
N PHE A 86 -1.23 0.14 -9.42
CA PHE A 86 -0.79 -1.24 -9.37
C PHE A 86 -0.17 -1.62 -8.02
N THR A 87 0.41 -0.64 -7.31
CA THR A 87 0.85 -0.80 -5.91
C THR A 87 -0.28 -1.31 -5.00
N LEU A 88 -1.55 -0.96 -5.24
CA LEU A 88 -2.69 -1.54 -4.53
C LEU A 88 -2.85 -3.04 -4.82
N THR A 89 -2.78 -3.42 -6.10
CA THR A 89 -2.89 -4.81 -6.56
C THR A 89 -1.80 -5.67 -5.98
N VAL A 90 -0.54 -5.26 -6.06
CA VAL A 90 0.59 -6.03 -5.48
C VAL A 90 0.43 -6.16 -3.98
N THR A 91 0.03 -5.09 -3.27
CA THR A 91 -0.20 -5.14 -1.82
C THR A 91 -1.30 -6.16 -1.48
N LEU A 92 -2.39 -6.19 -2.25
CA LEU A 92 -3.47 -7.15 -2.05
C LEU A 92 -3.07 -8.59 -2.35
N LYS A 93 -2.22 -8.80 -3.37
CA LYS A 93 -1.64 -10.11 -3.66
C LYS A 93 -0.72 -10.57 -2.52
N ALA A 94 0.18 -9.71 -2.05
CA ALA A 94 1.14 -10.00 -0.98
C ALA A 94 0.45 -10.29 0.37
N LEU A 95 -0.72 -9.67 0.62
CA LEU A 95 -1.56 -9.96 1.79
C LEU A 95 -2.53 -11.13 1.60
N ASN A 96 -2.56 -11.74 0.41
CA ASN A 96 -3.52 -12.78 0.03
C ASN A 96 -5.00 -12.36 0.23
N LEU A 97 -5.34 -11.12 -0.17
CA LEU A 97 -6.67 -10.53 0.00
C LEU A 97 -7.48 -10.44 -1.30
N GLN A 98 -6.83 -10.66 -2.44
CA GLN A 98 -7.43 -10.59 -3.77
C GLN A 98 -8.63 -11.53 -3.99
N GLN A 99 -8.73 -12.63 -3.23
CA GLN A 99 -9.85 -13.57 -3.30
C GLN A 99 -11.00 -13.24 -2.33
N GLU A 100 -10.84 -12.24 -1.47
CA GLU A 100 -11.88 -11.85 -0.52
C GLU A 100 -13.02 -11.12 -1.27
N PRO A 101 -14.29 -11.57 -1.16
CA PRO A 101 -15.38 -11.05 -1.99
C PRO A 101 -15.60 -9.53 -1.90
N GLU A 102 -15.55 -8.95 -0.70
CA GLU A 102 -15.69 -7.51 -0.52
C GLU A 102 -14.52 -6.73 -1.16
N ILE A 103 -13.31 -7.27 -1.08
CA ILE A 103 -12.11 -6.68 -1.67
C ILE A 103 -12.19 -6.73 -3.20
N HIS A 104 -12.64 -7.86 -3.75
CA HIS A 104 -12.86 -8.00 -5.19
C HIS A 104 -13.91 -7.00 -5.69
N ASN A 105 -15.02 -6.83 -4.98
CA ASN A 105 -16.05 -5.86 -5.33
C ASN A 105 -15.53 -4.41 -5.25
N MET A 106 -14.69 -4.10 -4.25
CA MET A 106 -14.01 -2.81 -4.17
C MET A 106 -13.19 -2.53 -5.43
N PHE A 107 -12.39 -3.51 -5.89
CA PHE A 107 -11.62 -3.35 -7.13
C PHE A 107 -12.49 -3.05 -8.35
N LEU A 108 -13.56 -3.83 -8.55
CA LEU A 108 -14.47 -3.61 -9.68
C LEU A 108 -15.12 -2.22 -9.64
N GLU A 109 -15.50 -1.74 -8.45
CA GLU A 109 -16.07 -0.40 -8.28
C GLU A 109 -15.02 0.69 -8.52
N ILE A 110 -13.76 0.50 -8.11
CA ILE A 110 -12.67 1.43 -8.42
C ILE A 110 -12.47 1.54 -9.93
N ASP A 111 -12.32 0.41 -10.63
CA ASP A 111 -12.11 0.39 -12.08
C ASP A 111 -13.26 1.05 -12.83
N LYS A 112 -14.49 0.75 -12.41
CA LYS A 112 -15.70 1.37 -12.94
C LYS A 112 -15.70 2.89 -12.76
N ARG A 113 -15.34 3.41 -11.58
CA ARG A 113 -15.29 4.88 -11.32
C ARG A 113 -14.18 5.55 -12.12
N ARG A 114 -13.01 4.92 -12.23
CA ARG A 114 -11.90 5.41 -13.05
C ARG A 114 -12.26 5.45 -14.53
N ALA A 115 -12.92 4.43 -15.06
CA ALA A 115 -13.40 4.39 -16.45
C ALA A 115 -14.42 5.50 -16.75
N MET A 116 -15.17 5.95 -15.72
CA MET A 116 -16.07 7.10 -15.81
C MET A 116 -15.39 8.46 -15.54
N ASN A 117 -14.08 8.50 -15.37
CA ASN A 117 -13.31 9.69 -15.00
C ASN A 117 -13.82 10.38 -13.71
N LEU A 118 -14.40 9.60 -12.78
CA LEU A 118 -14.73 10.10 -11.45
C LEU A 118 -13.44 10.13 -10.62
N LEU A 119 -12.93 11.33 -10.35
CA LEU A 119 -11.62 11.52 -9.72
C LEU A 119 -11.69 11.59 -8.18
N ASP A 120 -12.83 11.99 -7.63
CA ASP A 120 -13.03 12.17 -6.19
C ASP A 120 -13.96 11.09 -5.62
N PHE A 121 -13.37 10.08 -4.99
CA PHE A 121 -14.15 9.03 -4.35
C PHE A 121 -13.38 8.26 -3.29
N GLU A 122 -14.13 7.67 -2.36
CA GLU A 122 -13.61 6.75 -1.36
C GLU A 122 -14.44 5.46 -1.38
N ILE A 123 -13.76 4.31 -1.34
CA ILE A 123 -14.39 2.99 -1.23
C ILE A 123 -13.74 2.26 -0.05
N LYS A 124 -14.58 1.62 0.76
CA LYS A 124 -14.16 0.81 1.91
C LYS A 124 -14.59 -0.62 1.70
N ALA A 125 -13.73 -1.55 2.09
CA ALA A 125 -14.03 -2.96 2.12
C ALA A 125 -13.38 -3.63 3.32
N HIS A 126 -13.89 -4.78 3.71
CA HIS A 126 -13.36 -5.53 4.83
C HIS A 126 -13.05 -6.96 4.41
N SER A 127 -11.99 -7.50 4.99
CA SER A 127 -11.79 -8.93 5.10
C SER A 127 -11.90 -9.34 6.56
N LYS A 128 -11.71 -10.62 6.82
CA LYS A 128 -11.62 -11.17 8.18
C LYS A 128 -10.63 -10.40 9.06
N GLU A 129 -9.47 -10.06 8.50
CA GLU A 129 -8.35 -9.49 9.27
C GLU A 129 -8.07 -8.01 8.97
N TRP A 130 -8.63 -7.48 7.89
CA TRP A 130 -8.27 -6.15 7.39
C TRP A 130 -9.49 -5.29 7.12
N LYS A 131 -9.35 -4.01 7.41
CA LYS A 131 -10.17 -2.94 6.85
C LYS A 131 -9.34 -2.26 5.77
N VAL A 132 -9.88 -2.17 4.57
CA VAL A 132 -9.24 -1.56 3.41
C VAL A 132 -10.01 -0.30 3.05
N THR A 133 -9.29 0.79 2.84
CA THR A 133 -9.85 2.05 2.35
C THR A 133 -9.03 2.49 1.16
N PHE A 134 -9.69 2.72 0.04
CA PHE A 134 -9.12 3.33 -1.15
C PHE A 134 -9.75 4.71 -1.32
N LYS A 135 -8.90 5.71 -1.58
CA LYS A 135 -9.31 7.07 -1.85
C LYS A 135 -8.60 7.57 -3.11
N SER A 136 -9.37 8.19 -3.98
CA SER A 136 -8.88 8.98 -5.10
C SER A 136 -9.35 10.41 -4.87
N ASP A 137 -8.43 11.37 -4.97
CA ASP A 137 -8.73 12.79 -4.89
C ASP A 137 -8.18 13.51 -6.14
N SER A 138 -8.93 14.49 -6.64
CA SER A 138 -8.55 15.42 -7.71
C SER A 138 -7.64 16.56 -7.25
N SER A 139 -7.16 16.50 -6.01
CA SER A 139 -6.31 17.52 -5.40
C SER A 139 -5.09 17.83 -6.27
N PRO A 140 -4.65 19.10 -6.37
CA PRO A 140 -3.41 19.47 -7.07
C PRO A 140 -2.14 18.89 -6.42
N SER A 141 -2.28 18.12 -5.33
CA SER A 141 -1.22 17.30 -4.78
C SER A 141 -0.69 16.31 -5.82
N ASN A 142 0.61 16.06 -5.79
CA ASN A 142 1.23 15.04 -6.64
C ASN A 142 0.83 13.59 -6.26
N LEU A 143 -0.06 13.37 -5.28
CA LEU A 143 -0.42 12.04 -4.73
C LEU A 143 -1.95 11.83 -4.76
N PRO A 144 -2.54 11.63 -5.94
CA PRO A 144 -4.00 11.54 -6.10
C PRO A 144 -4.60 10.27 -5.50
N ILE A 145 -3.81 9.23 -5.25
CA ILE A 145 -4.27 7.95 -4.74
C ILE A 145 -3.77 7.76 -3.31
N THR A 146 -4.67 7.42 -2.41
CA THR A 146 -4.33 6.92 -1.07
C THR A 146 -5.01 5.59 -0.84
N PHE A 147 -4.29 4.61 -0.32
CA PHE A 147 -4.92 3.43 0.26
C PHE A 147 -4.39 3.11 1.64
N THR A 148 -5.24 2.51 2.46
CA THR A 148 -4.92 2.11 3.82
C THR A 148 -5.44 0.71 4.09
N PHE A 149 -4.57 -0.14 4.62
CA PHE A 149 -4.91 -1.45 5.19
C PHE A 149 -4.73 -1.37 6.70
N GLU A 150 -5.81 -1.49 7.47
CA GLU A 150 -5.78 -1.50 8.93
C GLU A 150 -6.14 -2.88 9.45
N LYS A 151 -5.30 -3.47 10.31
CA LYS A 151 -5.64 -4.71 11.00
C LYS A 151 -6.86 -4.49 11.88
N ARG A 152 -7.85 -5.37 11.75
CA ARG A 152 -9.03 -5.38 12.62
C ARG A 152 -8.63 -5.90 14.00
N THR A 153 -8.96 -5.16 15.04
CA THR A 153 -8.69 -5.52 16.45
C THR A 153 -9.91 -6.11 17.16
N GLY A 154 -11.07 -6.19 16.48
CA GLY A 154 -12.30 -6.77 17.03
C GLY A 154 -12.31 -8.30 16.94
N LYS A 155 -12.92 -8.96 17.95
CA LYS A 155 -13.32 -10.36 17.83
C LYS A 155 -14.47 -10.46 16.80
N LEU A 156 -14.36 -11.44 15.90
CA LEU A 156 -15.44 -11.86 15.01
C LEU A 156 -16.64 -12.35 15.83
#